data_AF-K1SKT2-F1
#
_entry.id   AF-K1SKT2-F1
#
_cell.length_a   1.000
_cell.length_b   1.000
_cell.length_c   1.000
_cell.angle_alpha   90.00
_cell.angle_beta   90.00
_cell.angle_gamma   90.00
#
_symmetry.space_group_name_H-M   'P 1'
#
loop_
_entity.id
_entity.type
_entity.pdbx_description
1 polymer ?
#
loop_
_entity_poly.entity_id
_entity_poly.type
_entity_poly.pdbx_seq_one_letter_code
_entity_poly.pdbx_strand_id
1 'polypeptide(L)'
;YKVIAYNGENSLLKVDLLTGRTHQIRAHLAYIGHALLGDGKYGNNKLNKKYGFKYQALCSYELQFKFTTDAGCLSYLDGKCFKAKAPDFVKMFGSNIKL
;
A
#
# COMPACT_ATOMS: atom_id res chain seq x y z
N TYR A 1 1.75 -10.20 1.81
CA TYR A 1 2.36 -9.08 1.05
C TYR A 1 3.49 -9.62 0.21
N LYS A 2 3.92 -8.90 -0.83
CA LYS A 2 5.08 -9.22 -1.68
C LYS A 2 6.03 -8.04 -1.72
N VAL A 3 7.34 -8.29 -1.60
CA VAL A 3 8.36 -7.26 -1.80
C VAL A 3 8.55 -7.05 -3.30
N ILE A 4 8.42 -5.80 -3.74
CA ILE A 4 8.55 -5.38 -5.15
C ILE A 4 9.93 -4.77 -5.40
N ALA A 5 10.46 -4.02 -4.43
CA ALA A 5 11.78 -3.40 -4.51
C ALA A 5 12.38 -3.23 -3.12
N TYR A 6 13.70 -3.18 -3.07
CA TYR A 6 14.48 -2.93 -1.85
C TYR A 6 15.65 -2.01 -2.19
N ASN A 7 15.91 -1.01 -1.35
CA ASN A 7 16.97 -0.03 -1.56
C ASN A 7 18.06 -0.03 -0.48
N GLY A 8 18.22 -1.15 0.25
CA GLY A 8 19.18 -1.27 1.35
C GLY A 8 18.64 -0.85 2.72
N GLU A 9 17.67 0.04 2.77
CA GLU A 9 17.06 0.48 4.04
C GLU A 9 15.56 0.20 4.11
N ASN A 10 14.85 0.35 2.98
CA ASN A 10 13.40 0.27 2.90
C ASN A 10 12.97 -0.75 1.86
N SER A 11 11.76 -1.29 2.04
CA SER A 11 11.12 -2.20 1.08
C SER A 11 9.83 -1.58 0.56
N LEU A 12 9.63 -1.67 -0.76
CA LEU A 12 8.34 -1.39 -1.39
C LEU A 12 7.52 -2.67 -1.42
N LEU A 13 6.30 -2.62 -0.87
CA LEU A 13 5.44 -3.79 -0.74
C LEU A 13 4.19 -3.65 -1.61
N LYS A 14 3.82 -4.73 -2.31
CA LYS A 14 2.46 -4.94 -2.82
C LYS A 14 1.67 -5.74 -1.79
N VAL A 15 0.51 -5.23 -1.39
CA VAL A 15 -0.31 -5.83 -0.34
C VAL A 15 -1.71 -6.06 -0.89
N ASP A 16 -2.09 -7.33 -0.99
CA ASP A 16 -3.45 -7.73 -1.33
C ASP A 16 -4.26 -7.87 -0.02
N LEU A 17 -5.39 -7.19 0.05
CA LEU A 17 -6.26 -7.20 1.22
C LEU A 17 -7.24 -8.37 1.15
N LEU A 18 -7.20 -9.25 2.15
CA LEU A 18 -8.22 -10.28 2.36
C LEU A 18 -9.42 -9.75 3.15
N THR A 19 -9.16 -8.78 4.05
CA THR A 19 -10.17 -8.13 4.88
C THR A 19 -9.89 -6.64 4.95
N GLY A 20 -10.90 -5.84 5.29
CA GLY A 20 -10.81 -4.36 5.34
C GLY A 20 -10.88 -3.78 6.75
N ARG A 21 -10.24 -4.39 7.76
CA ARG A 21 -10.28 -3.85 9.14
C ARG A 21 -9.56 -2.49 9.21
N THR A 22 -10.00 -1.63 10.13
CA THR A 22 -9.42 -0.31 10.34
C THR A 22 -7.92 -0.40 10.60
N HIS A 23 -7.12 0.32 9.79
CA HIS A 23 -5.66 0.35 9.87
C HIS A 23 -4.93 -1.00 9.72
N GLN A 24 -5.57 -2.03 9.16
CA GLN A 24 -5.06 -3.39 9.14
C GLN A 24 -3.59 -3.50 8.65
N ILE A 25 -3.27 -2.94 7.49
CA ILE A 25 -1.91 -2.97 6.93
C ILE A 25 -0.91 -2.28 7.87
N ARG A 26 -1.29 -1.11 8.38
CA ARG A 26 -0.44 -0.26 9.24
C ARG A 26 -0.06 -0.99 10.53
N ALA A 27 -1.07 -1.54 11.21
CA ALA A 27 -0.89 -2.26 12.47
C ALA A 27 -0.10 -3.55 12.27
N HIS A 28 -0.41 -4.33 11.23
CA HIS A 28 0.31 -5.58 10.95
C HIS A 28 1.79 -5.35 10.65
N LEU A 29 2.10 -4.37 9.79
CA LEU A 29 3.49 -4.07 9.42
C LEU A 29 4.28 -3.53 10.62
N ALA A 30 3.66 -2.71 11.47
CA ALA A 30 4.30 -2.25 12.71
C ALA A 30 4.51 -3.39 13.72
N TYR A 31 3.54 -4.30 13.86
CA TYR A 31 3.63 -5.45 14.77
C TYR A 31 4.83 -6.35 14.43
N ILE A 32 5.12 -6.55 13.14
CA ILE A 32 6.29 -7.33 12.70
C ILE A 32 7.61 -6.50 12.65
N GLY A 33 7.61 -5.28 13.17
CA GLY A 33 8.82 -4.43 13.24
C GLY A 33 9.13 -3.61 11.98
N HIS A 34 8.24 -3.59 10.99
CA HIS A 34 8.44 -2.92 9.71
C HIS A 34 7.35 -1.87 9.43
N ALA A 35 7.13 -0.97 10.39
CA ALA A 35 6.11 0.07 10.27
C ALA A 35 6.27 0.94 9.01
N LEU A 36 5.16 1.45 8.50
CA LEU A 36 5.15 2.31 7.32
C LEU A 36 5.88 3.64 7.57
N LEU A 37 6.58 4.12 6.55
CA LEU A 37 7.15 5.47 6.54
C LEU A 37 6.03 6.51 6.60
N GLY A 38 6.25 7.56 7.40
CA GLY A 38 5.30 8.65 7.61
C GLY A 38 4.06 8.27 8.43
N ASP A 39 4.00 7.05 8.99
CA ASP A 39 2.95 6.69 9.93
C ASP A 39 3.22 7.28 11.30
N GLY A 40 2.44 8.28 11.70
CA GLY A 40 2.56 8.92 13.01
C GLY A 40 1.95 8.12 14.17
N LYS A 41 1.12 7.11 13.91
CA LYS A 41 0.49 6.30 14.96
C LYS A 41 1.27 5.03 15.26
N TYR A 42 1.66 4.30 14.22
CA TYR A 42 2.34 3.01 14.34
C TYR A 42 3.82 3.04 13.94
N GLY A 43 4.28 4.15 13.36
CA GLY A 43 5.66 4.31 12.89
C GLY A 43 6.57 4.98 13.92
N ASN A 44 7.80 5.23 13.49
CA ASN A 44 8.83 5.85 14.32
C ASN A 44 9.06 7.30 13.87
N ASN A 45 8.79 8.25 14.77
CA ASN A 45 8.93 9.68 14.49
C ASN A 45 10.36 10.09 14.07
N LYS A 46 11.40 9.40 14.55
CA LYS A 46 12.79 9.66 14.11
C LYS A 46 12.99 9.27 12.64
N LEU A 47 12.49 8.10 12.23
CA LEU A 47 12.55 7.65 10.83
C LEU A 47 11.68 8.52 9.92
N ASN A 48 10.48 8.91 10.38
CA ASN A 48 9.60 9.80 9.61
C ASN A 48 10.26 11.15 9.32
N LYS A 49 10.99 11.72 10.29
CA LYS A 49 11.79 12.94 10.09
C LYS A 49 12.93 12.73 9.08
N LYS A 50 13.61 11.58 9.10
CA LYS A 50 14.69 11.24 8.14
C LYS A 50 14.19 11.26 6.70
N TYR A 51 13.04 10.64 6.42
CA TYR A 51 12.53 10.51 5.06
C TYR A 51 11.57 11.63 4.62
N GLY A 52 11.10 12.47 5.56
CA GLY A 52 10.27 13.63 5.24
C GLY A 52 8.81 13.31 4.85
N PHE A 53 8.37 12.06 4.97
CA PHE A 53 6.97 11.70 4.71
C PHE A 53 6.04 12.28 5.77
N LYS A 54 5.09 13.11 5.33
CA LYS A 54 4.04 13.71 6.17
C LYS A 54 2.77 12.87 6.24
N TYR A 55 2.70 11.77 5.50
CA TYR A 55 1.55 10.88 5.36
C TYR A 55 2.02 9.43 5.36
N GLN A 56 1.12 8.49 5.63
CA GLN A 56 1.47 7.06 5.57
C GLN A 56 1.84 6.72 4.13
N ALA A 57 3.05 6.19 3.90
CA ALA A 57 3.49 5.67 2.61
C ALA A 57 2.69 4.40 2.24
N LEU A 58 1.42 4.61 1.92
CA LEU A 58 0.40 3.62 1.64
C LEU A 58 -0.53 4.20 0.59
N CYS A 59 -0.80 3.43 -0.46
CA CYS A 59 -1.68 3.84 -1.54
C CYS A 59 -2.52 2.65 -1.98
N SER A 60 -3.82 2.85 -2.16
CA SER A 60 -4.67 1.91 -2.85
C SER A 60 -4.40 2.02 -4.36
N TYR A 61 -3.37 1.30 -4.82
CA TYR A 61 -2.88 1.43 -6.19
C TYR A 61 -3.78 0.74 -7.22
N GLU A 62 -4.34 -0.42 -6.88
CA GLU A 62 -5.12 -1.25 -7.78
C GLU A 62 -6.41 -1.70 -7.07
N LEU A 63 -7.54 -1.62 -7.78
CA LEU A 63 -8.84 -2.12 -7.33
C LEU A 63 -9.44 -2.97 -8.44
N GLN A 64 -9.73 -4.24 -8.13
CA GLN A 64 -10.38 -5.16 -9.04
C GLN A 64 -11.72 -5.62 -8.44
N PHE A 65 -12.76 -5.59 -9.25
CA PHE A 65 -14.06 -6.17 -8.90
C PHE A 65 -14.14 -7.58 -9.49
N LYS A 66 -14.52 -8.54 -8.64
CA LYS A 66 -14.83 -9.90 -9.02
C LYS A 66 -15.97 -10.38 -8.14
N PHE A 67 -17.19 -10.25 -8.62
CA PHE A 67 -18.36 -10.64 -7.85
C PHE A 67 -18.56 -12.15 -7.94
N THR A 68 -18.90 -12.77 -6.81
CA THR A 68 -19.25 -14.20 -6.73
C THR A 68 -20.75 -14.41 -6.51
N THR A 69 -21.50 -13.32 -6.38
CA THR A 69 -22.95 -13.25 -6.19
C THR A 69 -23.51 -12.14 -7.06
N ASP A 70 -24.84 -12.05 -7.18
CA ASP A 70 -25.48 -10.93 -7.86
C ASP A 70 -25.04 -9.58 -7.26
N ALA A 71 -24.57 -8.68 -8.13
CA ALA A 71 -24.10 -7.35 -7.77
C ALA A 71 -25.13 -6.26 -8.11
N GLY A 72 -26.30 -6.63 -8.62
CA GLY A 72 -27.41 -5.73 -8.92
C GLY A 72 -26.97 -4.58 -9.83
N CYS A 73 -27.21 -3.34 -9.38
CA CYS A 73 -26.83 -2.13 -10.11
C CYS A 73 -25.31 -1.94 -10.30
N LEU A 74 -24.47 -2.72 -9.60
CA LEU A 74 -23.01 -2.68 -9.74
C LEU A 74 -22.45 -3.75 -10.67
N SER A 75 -23.29 -4.59 -11.29
CA SER A 75 -22.85 -5.68 -12.17
C SER A 75 -21.97 -5.21 -13.34
N TYR A 76 -22.11 -3.95 -13.77
CA TYR A 76 -21.26 -3.34 -14.79
C TYR A 76 -19.78 -3.18 -14.37
N LEU A 77 -19.46 -3.36 -13.08
CA LEU A 77 -18.09 -3.34 -12.56
C LEU A 77 -17.43 -4.72 -12.61
N ASP A 78 -18.17 -5.81 -12.82
CA ASP A 78 -17.59 -7.15 -12.73
C ASP A 78 -16.45 -7.35 -13.73
N GLY A 79 -15.35 -7.94 -13.25
CA GLY A 79 -14.11 -8.11 -14.01
C GLY A 79 -13.30 -6.83 -14.26
N LYS A 80 -13.80 -5.64 -13.90
CA LYS A 80 -13.06 -4.38 -14.12
C LYS A 80 -11.93 -4.22 -13.11
N CYS A 81 -10.79 -3.74 -13.62
CA CYS A 81 -9.62 -3.37 -12.84
C CYS A 81 -9.29 -1.89 -13.07
N PHE A 82 -9.10 -1.17 -11.98
CA PHE A 82 -8.76 0.25 -11.96
C PHE A 82 -7.41 0.42 -11.29
N LYS A 83 -6.54 1.23 -11.90
CA LYS A 83 -5.23 1.57 -11.36
C LYS A 83 -5.10 3.06 -11.15
N ALA A 84 -4.58 3.45 -9.99
CA ALA A 84 -4.21 4.82 -9.70
C ALA A 84 -2.85 5.16 -10.34
N LYS A 85 -2.49 6.45 -10.33
CA LYS A 85 -1.13 6.86 -10.65
C LYS A 85 -0.15 6.27 -9.62
N ALA A 86 1.06 5.95 -10.07
CA ALA A 86 2.10 5.46 -9.17
C ALA A 86 2.33 6.48 -8.04
N PRO A 87 2.33 6.04 -6.77
CA PRO A 87 2.53 6.96 -5.66
C PRO A 87 3.98 7.44 -5.60
N ASP A 88 4.19 8.68 -5.13
CA ASP A 88 5.49 9.35 -5.20
C ASP A 88 6.61 8.61 -4.45
N PHE A 89 6.30 7.88 -3.37
CA PHE A 89 7.27 7.11 -2.61
C PHE A 89 7.91 5.96 -3.41
N VAL A 90 7.35 5.56 -4.55
CA VAL A 90 7.96 4.58 -5.47
C VAL A 90 9.27 5.12 -6.05
N LYS A 91 9.39 6.44 -6.21
CA LYS A 91 10.60 7.10 -6.74
C LYS A 91 11.84 6.82 -5.89
N MET A 92 11.68 6.47 -4.61
CA MET A 92 12.78 6.06 -3.71
C MET A 92 13.49 4.77 -4.14
N PHE A 93 12.88 4.02 -5.05
CA PHE A 93 13.36 2.73 -5.54
C PHE A 93 13.80 2.79 -7.01
N GLY A 94 13.87 3.99 -7.60
CA GLY A 94 14.28 4.22 -8.98
C GLY A 94 13.14 4.27 -10.00
N SER A 95 13.50 4.56 -11.26
CA SER A 95 12.54 4.91 -12.33
C SER A 95 11.86 3.71 -13.01
N ASN A 96 12.39 2.49 -12.82
CA ASN A 96 11.98 1.29 -13.58
C ASN A 96 11.19 0.27 -12.74
N ILE A 97 10.55 0.71 -11.66
CA ILE A 97 9.75 -0.18 -10.81
C ILE A 97 8.41 -0.48 -11.47
N LYS A 98 8.12 -1.78 -11.67
CA LYS A 98 6.81 -2.27 -12.13
C LYS A 98 5.91 -2.55 -10.92
N LEU A 99 4.73 -1.92 -10.89
CA LEU A 99 3.70 -2.07 -9.84
C LEU A 99 2.59 -3.08 -10.22
#